data_AF-A0A0R3QET3-F1
#
_entry.id   AF-A0A0R3QET3-F1
#
_cell.length_a   1.000
_cell.length_b   1.000
_cell.length_c   1.000
_cell.angle_alpha   90.00
_cell.angle_beta   90.00
_cell.angle_gamma   90.00
#
_symmetry.space_group_name_H-M   'P 1'
#
loop_
_entity.id
_entity.type
_entity.pdbx_description
1 polymer ?
#
loop_
_entity_poly.entity_id
_entity_poly.type
_entity_poly.pdbx_seq_one_letter_code
_entity_poly.pdbx_strand_id
1 'polypeptide(L)'
;MIRFKLRHIITILLTVFALSILWIVQSSRKTVSSDTLQPCCTAANEEIESRSSTLKEISCTVDNEKTYQCYEEEFTNEVYFPFNAFLKKHFDVSGMIFKDSVARHFEWSTSHARVRFPDFNNYDYHGVFGHFASYSVETRDRVRCISAQYGVPLSTQWSAVPYFYPIQIAQYALQHYSRFKTGKFSDFRNKKSVIVK
;
A
#
# COMPACT_ATOMS: atom_id res chain seq x y z
N MET A 1 10.92 -75.41 -22.02
CA MET A 1 11.86 -74.50 -21.32
C MET A 1 11.48 -73.01 -21.28
N ILE A 2 10.31 -72.58 -21.79
CA ILE A 2 9.94 -71.14 -21.89
C ILE A 2 9.09 -70.63 -20.69
N ARG A 3 8.32 -71.51 -20.02
CA ARG A 3 7.47 -71.12 -18.88
C ARG A 3 8.23 -70.79 -17.59
N PHE A 4 9.42 -71.36 -17.40
CA PHE A 4 10.28 -71.08 -16.24
C PHE A 4 10.94 -69.71 -16.34
N LYS A 5 11.36 -69.31 -17.55
CA LYS A 5 11.92 -67.98 -17.81
C LYS A 5 10.87 -66.88 -17.67
N LEU A 6 9.62 -67.12 -18.09
CA LEU A 6 8.54 -66.14 -17.98
C LEU A 6 8.13 -65.88 -16.52
N ARG A 7 8.05 -66.92 -15.68
CA ARG A 7 7.78 -66.75 -14.24
C ARG A 7 8.87 -65.95 -13.53
N HIS A 8 10.14 -66.20 -13.85
CA HIS A 8 11.25 -65.43 -13.29
C HIS A 8 11.26 -63.98 -13.75
N ILE A 9 10.93 -63.71 -15.02
CA ILE A 9 10.79 -62.35 -15.53
C ILE A 9 9.65 -61.60 -14.81
N ILE A 10 8.51 -62.24 -14.58
CA ILE A 10 7.38 -61.62 -13.85
C ILE A 10 7.75 -61.35 -12.39
N THR A 11 8.46 -62.26 -11.72
CA THR A 11 8.93 -62.01 -10.34
C THR A 11 9.95 -60.88 -10.26
N ILE A 12 10.84 -60.74 -11.25
CA ILE A 12 11.81 -59.65 -11.32
C ILE A 12 11.10 -58.31 -11.57
N LEU A 13 10.09 -58.28 -12.44
CA LEU A 13 9.29 -57.07 -12.69
C LEU A 13 8.52 -56.61 -11.44
N LEU A 14 7.96 -57.55 -10.67
CA LEU A 14 7.25 -57.23 -9.43
C LEU A 14 8.19 -56.73 -8.33
N THR A 15 9.39 -57.28 -8.21
CA THR A 15 10.37 -56.80 -7.22
C THR A 15 10.92 -55.41 -7.58
N VAL A 16 11.17 -55.14 -8.86
CA VAL A 16 11.59 -53.80 -9.33
C VAL A 16 10.48 -52.76 -9.11
N PHE A 17 9.22 -53.11 -9.34
CA PHE A 17 8.09 -52.22 -9.07
C PHE A 17 7.88 -51.96 -7.57
N ALA A 18 8.09 -52.97 -6.71
CA ALA A 18 8.03 -52.77 -5.26
C ALA A 18 9.17 -51.88 -4.76
N LEU A 19 10.39 -52.05 -5.29
CA LEU A 19 11.55 -51.21 -4.95
C LEU A 19 11.39 -49.76 -5.46
N SER A 20 10.76 -49.54 -6.62
CA SER A 20 10.49 -48.19 -7.10
C SER A 20 9.42 -47.48 -6.28
N ILE A 21 8.37 -48.18 -5.84
CA ILE A 21 7.38 -47.63 -4.89
C ILE A 21 8.05 -47.31 -3.54
N LEU A 22 8.90 -48.19 -3.04
CA LEU A 22 9.62 -47.96 -1.77
C LEU A 22 10.58 -46.76 -1.88
N TRP A 23 11.24 -46.59 -3.03
CA TRP A 23 12.09 -45.44 -3.32
C TRP A 23 11.30 -44.15 -3.47
N ILE A 24 10.11 -44.17 -4.09
CA ILE A 24 9.19 -43.03 -4.12
C ILE A 24 8.70 -42.68 -2.71
N VAL A 25 8.34 -43.65 -1.88
CA VAL A 25 7.90 -43.41 -0.49
C VAL A 25 9.05 -42.88 0.40
N GLN A 26 10.28 -43.40 0.23
CA GLN A 26 11.46 -42.86 0.92
C GLN A 26 11.89 -41.48 0.38
N SER A 27 11.75 -41.24 -0.92
CA SER A 27 11.98 -39.93 -1.54
C SER A 27 10.97 -38.89 -1.03
N SER A 28 9.69 -39.25 -0.97
CA SER A 28 8.63 -38.42 -0.36
C SER A 28 8.82 -38.16 1.14
N ARG A 29 9.52 -39.06 1.86
CA ARG A 29 9.94 -38.81 3.26
C ARG A 29 11.18 -37.93 3.36
N LYS A 30 12.05 -37.93 2.36
CA LYS A 30 13.25 -37.06 2.30
C LYS A 30 12.96 -35.66 1.75
N THR A 31 11.82 -35.44 1.09
CA THR A 31 11.34 -34.10 0.69
C THR A 31 10.52 -33.38 1.76
N VAL A 32 10.36 -33.97 2.96
CA VAL A 32 10.01 -33.25 4.20
C VAL A 32 11.23 -33.21 5.13
N SER A 33 12.37 -32.83 4.56
CA SER A 33 13.36 -32.06 5.28
C SER A 33 13.39 -30.73 4.56
N SER A 34 12.41 -29.88 4.90
CA SER A 34 12.46 -28.47 4.57
C SER A 34 13.80 -27.96 5.08
N ASP A 35 14.66 -27.58 4.14
CA ASP A 35 15.54 -26.44 4.34
C ASP A 35 14.80 -25.40 5.17
N THR A 36 15.48 -24.94 6.21
CA THR A 36 15.10 -23.83 7.07
C THR A 36 14.99 -22.56 6.22
N LEU A 37 13.93 -22.45 5.44
CA LEU A 37 13.37 -21.21 4.98
C LEU A 37 12.49 -20.74 6.13
N GLN A 38 13.05 -19.89 7.00
CA GLN A 38 12.30 -19.21 8.06
C GLN A 38 10.98 -18.65 7.50
N PRO A 39 9.82 -19.16 7.93
CA PRO A 39 8.60 -18.38 7.87
C PRO A 39 8.78 -17.27 8.92
N CYS A 40 8.80 -16.02 8.49
CA CYS A 40 9.00 -14.85 9.34
C CYS A 40 7.87 -14.62 10.38
N CYS A 41 6.94 -15.57 10.54
CA CYS A 41 5.71 -15.38 11.30
C CYS A 41 5.26 -16.67 12.02
N THR A 42 6.13 -17.24 12.84
CA THR A 42 5.68 -17.93 14.07
C THR A 42 6.57 -17.45 15.20
N ALA A 43 6.46 -16.15 15.51
CA ALA A 43 6.81 -15.68 16.83
C ALA A 43 5.87 -16.42 17.79
N ALA A 44 6.48 -17.00 18.82
CA ALA A 44 5.80 -17.62 19.92
C ALA A 44 4.57 -16.80 20.32
N ASN A 45 3.49 -17.50 20.66
CA ASN A 45 2.62 -17.00 21.71
C ASN A 45 3.46 -17.01 23.00
N GLU A 46 4.40 -16.07 23.10
CA GLU A 46 4.77 -15.52 24.39
C GLU A 46 3.51 -14.80 24.83
N GLU A 47 2.91 -15.40 25.85
CA GLU A 47 2.05 -14.70 26.78
C GLU A 47 2.71 -13.34 27.06
N ILE A 48 2.20 -12.27 26.45
CA ILE A 48 2.34 -10.92 26.99
C ILE A 48 1.43 -10.94 28.22
N GLU A 49 1.88 -11.67 29.24
CA GLU A 49 1.57 -11.41 30.61
C GLU A 49 1.92 -9.94 30.80
N SER A 50 0.90 -9.15 31.09
CA SER A 50 0.98 -7.73 31.37
C SER A 50 1.92 -7.53 32.57
N ARG A 51 3.23 -7.48 32.33
CA ARG A 51 4.12 -6.71 33.20
C ARG A 51 3.54 -5.31 33.14
N SER A 52 3.00 -4.85 34.28
CA SER A 52 2.54 -3.48 34.39
C SER A 52 3.76 -2.59 34.20
N SER A 53 4.04 -2.20 32.97
CA SER A 53 5.16 -1.33 32.70
C SER A 53 4.77 0.05 33.21
N THR A 54 5.51 0.51 34.21
CA THR A 54 5.28 1.81 34.82
C THR A 54 5.85 2.85 33.86
N LEU A 55 4.97 3.48 33.08
CA LEU A 55 5.35 4.57 32.20
C LEU A 55 5.56 5.83 33.06
N LYS A 56 6.78 6.36 33.09
CA LYS A 56 7.14 7.54 33.88
C LYS A 56 7.24 8.77 32.99
N GLU A 57 6.60 9.86 33.39
CA GLU A 57 6.78 11.15 32.72
C GLU A 57 8.16 11.74 33.03
N ILE A 58 8.88 12.15 31.98
CA ILE A 58 10.21 12.74 32.07
C ILE A 58 10.34 13.96 31.13
N SER A 59 11.29 14.83 31.40
CA SER A 59 11.60 15.98 30.54
C SER A 59 12.71 15.65 29.53
N CYS A 60 12.44 15.80 28.23
CA CYS A 60 13.45 15.69 27.18
C CYS A 60 13.86 17.06 26.66
N THR A 61 15.15 17.39 26.71
CA THR A 61 15.69 18.58 26.05
C THR A 61 16.30 18.20 24.70
N VAL A 62 15.81 18.81 23.63
CA VAL A 62 16.31 18.60 22.26
C VAL A 62 17.19 19.79 21.87
N ASP A 63 18.39 19.50 21.38
CA ASP A 63 19.40 20.46 20.92
C ASP A 63 19.77 21.56 21.93
N ASN A 64 19.56 21.30 23.23
CA ASN A 64 19.72 22.28 24.32
C ASN A 64 18.85 23.55 24.18
N GLU A 65 17.80 23.51 23.34
CA GLU A 65 16.95 24.67 23.09
C GLU A 65 15.56 24.53 23.70
N LYS A 66 14.90 23.38 23.46
CA LYS A 66 13.50 23.17 23.82
C LYS A 66 13.31 21.90 24.62
N THR A 67 12.50 22.01 25.67
CA THR A 67 12.12 20.90 26.52
C THR A 67 10.71 20.43 26.18
N TYR A 68 10.52 19.12 26.07
CA TYR A 68 9.25 18.46 25.78
C TYR A 68 8.92 17.45 26.87
N GLN A 69 7.62 17.20 27.07
CA GLN A 69 7.14 16.10 27.92
C GLN A 69 7.27 14.78 27.16
N CYS A 70 8.09 13.89 27.70
CA CYS A 70 8.36 12.56 27.21
C CYS A 70 7.91 11.50 28.22
N TYR A 71 7.99 10.25 27.80
CA TYR A 71 7.73 9.12 28.67
C TYR A 71 8.91 8.15 28.62
N GLU A 72 9.25 7.57 29.76
CA GLU A 72 10.27 6.53 29.88
C GLU A 72 9.61 5.25 30.42
N GLU A 73 9.92 4.11 29.82
CA GLU A 73 9.54 2.81 30.34
C GLU A 73 10.68 2.23 31.19
N GLU A 74 10.45 2.07 32.50
CA GLU A 74 11.51 1.76 33.48
C GLU A 74 12.19 0.40 33.26
N PHE A 75 11.46 -0.59 32.73
CA PHE A 75 12.02 -1.94 32.53
C PHE A 75 12.89 -2.06 31.28
N THR A 76 12.58 -1.27 30.24
CA THR A 76 13.25 -1.33 28.93
C THR A 76 14.24 -0.18 28.74
N ASN A 77 14.14 0.86 29.58
CA ASN A 77 14.82 2.15 29.41
C ASN A 77 14.51 2.79 28.04
N GLU A 78 13.33 2.52 27.47
CA GLU A 78 12.89 3.17 26.23
C GLU A 78 12.29 4.54 26.51
N VAL A 79 12.63 5.52 25.66
CA VAL A 79 12.12 6.90 25.74
C VAL A 79 11.19 7.20 24.57
N TYR A 80 9.97 7.59 24.87
CA TYR A 80 8.93 7.95 23.92
C TYR A 80 8.76 9.46 23.81
N PHE A 81 8.82 9.96 22.57
CA PHE A 81 8.58 11.36 22.26
C PHE A 81 7.14 11.63 21.82
N PRO A 82 6.58 12.81 22.14
CA PRO A 82 5.23 13.17 21.75
C PRO A 82 5.14 13.44 20.24
N PHE A 83 4.27 12.71 19.54
CA PHE A 83 4.13 12.81 18.09
C PHE A 83 3.77 14.23 17.62
N ASN A 84 2.69 14.82 18.13
CA ASN A 84 2.20 16.11 17.65
C ASN A 84 3.09 17.30 18.08
N ALA A 85 3.65 17.24 19.29
CA ALA A 85 4.43 18.35 19.85
C ALA A 85 5.85 18.39 19.28
N PHE A 86 6.42 17.22 18.96
CA PHE A 86 7.80 17.10 18.50
C PHE A 86 7.90 16.43 17.13
N LEU A 87 7.64 15.11 17.04
CA LEU A 87 8.02 14.30 15.87
C LEU A 87 7.44 14.84 14.56
N LYS A 88 6.14 15.19 14.55
CA LYS A 88 5.40 15.68 13.38
C LYS A 88 6.07 16.91 12.76
N LYS A 89 6.44 17.89 13.59
CA LYS A 89 7.02 19.17 13.14
C LYS A 89 8.51 19.07 12.91
N HIS A 90 9.23 18.34 13.75
CA HIS A 90 10.68 18.24 13.67
C HIS A 90 11.13 17.44 12.44
N PHE A 91 10.41 16.36 12.11
CA PHE A 91 10.74 15.50 10.97
C PHE A 91 9.89 15.74 9.72
N ASP A 92 8.97 16.71 9.73
CA ASP A 92 8.00 16.98 8.65
C ASP A 92 7.26 15.72 8.17
N VAL A 93 6.68 15.02 9.14
CA VAL A 93 5.99 13.74 8.95
C VAL A 93 4.53 13.86 9.32
N SER A 94 3.73 12.91 8.86
CA SER A 94 2.30 12.88 9.14
C SER A 94 1.87 11.60 9.80
N GLY A 95 0.81 11.69 10.57
CA GLY A 95 0.24 10.53 11.23
C GLY A 95 -1.19 10.79 11.66
N MET A 96 -1.98 9.72 11.65
CA MET A 96 -3.39 9.77 12.00
C MET A 96 -3.77 8.53 12.80
N ILE A 97 -4.64 8.73 13.78
CA ILE A 97 -5.23 7.64 14.54
C ILE A 97 -6.47 7.17 13.78
N PHE A 98 -6.46 5.91 13.39
CA PHE A 98 -7.61 5.24 12.83
C PHE A 98 -8.34 4.44 13.91
N LYS A 99 -9.67 4.44 13.81
CA LYS A 99 -10.55 3.67 14.68
C LYS A 99 -11.37 2.74 13.79
N ASP A 100 -10.87 1.52 13.65
CA ASP A 100 -11.60 0.46 12.96
C ASP A 100 -12.49 -0.29 13.98
N SER A 101 -13.35 -1.16 13.48
CA SER A 101 -14.25 -1.97 14.31
C SER A 101 -13.52 -2.88 15.30
N VAL A 102 -12.25 -3.22 15.02
CA VAL A 102 -11.46 -4.20 15.78
C VAL A 102 -10.46 -3.54 16.73
N ALA A 103 -9.85 -2.42 16.35
CA ALA A 103 -8.85 -1.74 17.18
C ALA A 103 -8.63 -0.28 16.80
N ARG A 104 -8.12 0.49 17.75
CA ARG A 104 -7.57 1.84 17.52
C ARG A 104 -6.07 1.70 17.25
N HIS A 105 -5.61 2.18 16.10
CA HIS A 105 -4.19 2.15 15.74
C HIS A 105 -3.73 3.51 15.20
N PHE A 106 -2.43 3.76 15.27
CA PHE A 106 -1.81 4.97 14.75
C PHE A 106 -1.01 4.62 13.50
N GLU A 107 -1.29 5.29 12.38
CA GLU A 107 -0.53 5.15 11.14
C GLU A 107 0.40 6.35 10.98
N TRP A 108 1.68 6.08 10.78
CA TRP A 108 2.71 7.08 10.47
C TRP A 108 3.05 7.02 8.98
N SER A 109 3.19 8.18 8.34
CA SER A 109 3.71 8.30 6.98
C SER A 109 4.77 9.40 6.89
N THR A 110 5.88 9.08 6.24
CA THR A 110 6.95 10.02 5.91
C THR A 110 6.61 10.92 4.72
N SER A 111 5.56 10.59 3.96
CA SER A 111 5.14 11.38 2.80
C SER A 111 3.63 11.29 2.53
N HIS A 112 3.10 12.26 1.81
CA HIS A 112 1.67 12.30 1.46
C HIS A 112 1.36 11.74 0.07
N ALA A 113 2.33 11.81 -0.85
CA ALA A 113 2.12 11.45 -2.23
C ALA A 113 2.21 9.93 -2.40
N ARG A 114 1.25 9.36 -3.15
CA ARG A 114 1.28 7.94 -3.54
C ARG A 114 1.64 7.83 -5.01
N VAL A 115 2.60 6.96 -5.32
CA VAL A 115 2.93 6.62 -6.71
C VAL A 115 1.77 5.83 -7.30
N ARG A 116 1.27 6.27 -8.46
CA ARG A 116 0.29 5.52 -9.25
C ARG A 116 1.05 4.82 -10.37
N PHE A 117 1.20 3.51 -10.23
CA PHE A 117 1.79 2.70 -11.29
C PHE A 117 0.82 2.60 -12.45
N PRO A 118 1.30 2.77 -13.69
CA PRO A 118 0.46 2.57 -14.86
C PRO A 118 0.13 1.08 -15.03
N ASP A 119 -1.06 0.79 -15.54
CA ASP A 119 -1.47 -0.60 -15.89
C ASP A 119 -0.80 -1.09 -17.19
N PHE A 120 -0.08 -0.21 -17.89
CA PHE A 120 0.60 -0.48 -19.15
C PHE A 120 2.12 -0.59 -18.96
N ASN A 121 2.76 -1.41 -19.79
CA ASN A 121 4.22 -1.56 -19.78
C ASN A 121 4.94 -0.43 -20.54
N ASN A 122 4.35 0.05 -21.64
CA ASN A 122 4.88 1.14 -22.47
C ASN A 122 3.82 2.24 -22.63
N TYR A 123 4.25 3.49 -22.59
CA TYR A 123 3.36 4.63 -22.75
C TYR A 123 2.92 4.79 -24.21
N ASP A 124 1.60 4.82 -24.44
CA ASP A 124 1.00 5.19 -25.72
C ASP A 124 0.58 6.66 -25.69
N TYR A 125 1.10 7.47 -26.61
CA TYR A 125 0.80 8.90 -26.71
C TYR A 125 -0.64 9.18 -27.19
N HIS A 126 -1.32 8.20 -27.81
CA HIS A 126 -2.77 8.24 -28.10
C HIS A 126 -3.63 7.71 -26.95
N GLY A 127 -2.98 7.21 -25.89
CA GLY A 127 -3.59 6.62 -24.71
C GLY A 127 -3.89 7.63 -23.60
N VAL A 128 -4.08 7.14 -22.39
CA VAL A 128 -4.30 7.99 -21.21
C VAL A 128 -3.05 8.82 -20.91
N PHE A 129 -3.22 10.08 -20.53
CA PHE A 129 -2.09 10.94 -20.17
C PHE A 129 -1.67 10.71 -18.72
N GLY A 130 -0.65 9.86 -18.53
CA GLY A 130 -0.18 9.44 -17.21
C GLY A 130 -1.33 8.97 -16.31
N HIS A 131 -1.49 9.59 -15.15
CA HIS A 131 -2.56 9.28 -14.20
C HIS A 131 -3.66 10.36 -14.15
N PHE A 132 -3.76 11.22 -15.17
CA PHE A 132 -4.70 12.35 -15.20
C PHE A 132 -6.16 11.91 -15.19
N ALA A 133 -6.48 10.65 -15.50
CA ALA A 133 -7.81 10.11 -15.33
C ALA A 133 -8.33 10.25 -13.88
N SER A 134 -7.42 10.30 -12.89
CA SER A 134 -7.73 10.48 -11.46
C SER A 134 -7.74 11.93 -10.99
N TYR A 135 -7.29 12.88 -11.83
CA TYR A 135 -7.24 14.28 -11.46
C TYR A 135 -8.62 14.92 -11.53
N SER A 136 -8.85 15.94 -10.71
CA SER A 136 -9.99 16.85 -10.78
C SER A 136 -9.45 18.28 -10.76
N VAL A 137 -9.07 18.78 -11.93
CA VAL A 137 -8.47 20.10 -12.12
C VAL A 137 -9.47 21.19 -11.72
N GLU A 138 -10.74 21.03 -12.09
CA GLU A 138 -11.86 21.92 -11.83
C GLU A 138 -12.18 22.13 -10.34
N THR A 139 -11.76 21.21 -9.46
CA THR A 139 -12.02 21.31 -8.01
C THR A 139 -10.88 21.97 -7.24
N ARG A 140 -9.79 22.34 -7.91
CA ARG A 140 -8.67 23.03 -7.26
C ARG A 140 -9.08 24.44 -6.89
N ASP A 141 -8.69 24.87 -5.70
CA ASP A 141 -8.88 26.21 -5.14
C ASP A 141 -8.46 27.35 -6.09
N ARG A 142 -7.36 27.15 -6.83
CA ARG A 142 -6.85 28.10 -7.83
C ARG A 142 -7.65 28.15 -9.14
N VAL A 143 -8.67 27.31 -9.32
CA VAL A 143 -9.62 27.40 -10.43
C VAL A 143 -10.82 28.21 -9.98
N ARG A 144 -10.96 29.43 -10.51
CA ARG A 144 -12.05 30.32 -10.13
C ARG A 144 -13.40 29.80 -10.64
N CYS A 145 -13.46 29.44 -11.91
CA CYS A 145 -14.64 28.90 -12.58
C CYS A 145 -14.26 28.34 -13.96
N ILE A 146 -15.22 27.67 -14.60
CA ILE A 146 -15.14 27.34 -16.03
C ILE A 146 -15.77 28.50 -16.81
N SER A 147 -15.03 29.07 -17.76
CA SER A 147 -15.54 30.14 -18.61
C SER A 147 -16.73 29.62 -19.43
N ALA A 148 -17.89 30.29 -19.33
CA ALA A 148 -19.08 29.90 -20.09
C ALA A 148 -18.89 30.09 -21.61
N GLN A 149 -18.14 31.12 -22.01
CA GLN A 149 -17.88 31.42 -23.41
C GLN A 149 -16.93 30.41 -24.07
N TYR A 150 -15.89 29.96 -23.35
CA TYR A 150 -14.82 29.13 -23.92
C TYR A 150 -14.81 27.68 -23.42
N GLY A 151 -15.57 27.35 -22.37
CA GLY A 151 -15.62 26.01 -21.79
C GLY A 151 -14.33 25.54 -21.08
N VAL A 152 -13.43 26.47 -20.74
CA VAL A 152 -12.11 26.18 -20.13
C VAL A 152 -11.91 26.89 -18.79
N PRO A 153 -11.07 26.37 -17.88
CA PRO A 153 -10.93 26.91 -16.53
C PRO A 153 -10.14 28.23 -16.49
N LEU A 154 -10.62 29.19 -15.71
CA LEU A 154 -9.90 30.42 -15.36
C LEU A 154 -9.12 30.23 -14.06
N SER A 155 -7.87 30.69 -14.04
CA SER A 155 -6.97 30.54 -12.89
C SER A 155 -6.88 31.83 -12.08
N THR A 156 -6.60 31.68 -10.79
CA THR A 156 -6.24 32.76 -9.85
C THR A 156 -4.93 32.45 -9.12
N GLN A 157 -4.06 31.62 -9.70
CA GLN A 157 -2.88 31.10 -9.02
C GLN A 157 -1.86 32.19 -8.60
N TRP A 158 -1.66 33.20 -9.44
CA TRP A 158 -0.70 34.30 -9.17
C TRP A 158 -1.36 35.68 -9.18
N SER A 159 -2.68 35.74 -9.35
CA SER A 159 -3.44 36.97 -9.35
C SER A 159 -4.87 36.69 -8.89
N ALA A 160 -5.44 37.61 -8.11
CA ALA A 160 -6.86 37.56 -7.76
C ALA A 160 -7.77 37.80 -8.97
N VAL A 161 -7.27 38.51 -10.00
CA VAL A 161 -8.00 38.71 -11.25
C VAL A 161 -7.92 37.43 -12.08
N PRO A 162 -9.06 36.81 -12.48
CA PRO A 162 -9.04 35.56 -13.22
C PRO A 162 -8.41 35.69 -14.62
N TYR A 163 -7.53 34.75 -14.99
CA TYR A 163 -6.87 34.72 -16.30
C TYR A 163 -6.80 33.31 -16.87
N PHE A 164 -6.62 33.20 -18.19
CA PHE A 164 -6.38 31.92 -18.84
C PHE A 164 -4.94 31.46 -18.57
N TYR A 165 -4.80 30.35 -17.86
CA TYR A 165 -3.50 29.75 -17.60
C TYR A 165 -3.31 28.48 -18.46
N PRO A 166 -2.44 28.51 -19.48
CA PRO A 166 -2.36 27.44 -20.48
C PRO A 166 -2.11 26.04 -19.89
N ILE A 167 -1.27 25.94 -18.86
CA ILE A 167 -0.98 24.66 -18.19
C ILE A 167 -2.24 24.08 -17.55
N GLN A 168 -3.04 24.91 -16.87
CA GLN A 168 -4.29 24.48 -16.24
C GLN A 168 -5.33 24.04 -17.29
N ILE A 169 -5.43 24.77 -18.40
CA ILE A 169 -6.33 24.44 -19.50
C ILE A 169 -5.94 23.11 -20.15
N ALA A 170 -4.63 22.91 -20.42
CA ALA A 170 -4.13 21.65 -20.95
C ALA A 170 -4.37 20.49 -19.98
N GLN A 171 -4.11 20.67 -18.68
CA GLN A 171 -4.38 19.65 -17.68
C GLN A 171 -5.87 19.29 -17.61
N TYR A 172 -6.76 20.28 -17.68
CA TYR A 172 -8.20 20.09 -17.73
C TYR A 172 -8.62 19.27 -18.96
N ALA A 173 -8.09 19.58 -20.14
CA ALA A 173 -8.37 18.80 -21.34
C ALA A 173 -7.86 17.34 -21.22
N LEU A 174 -6.61 17.17 -20.79
CA LEU A 174 -5.95 15.86 -20.68
C LEU A 174 -6.62 14.94 -19.64
N GLN A 175 -7.15 15.47 -18.54
CA GLN A 175 -7.91 14.64 -17.59
C GLN A 175 -9.22 14.13 -18.20
N HIS A 176 -9.96 14.94 -18.95
CA HIS A 176 -11.22 14.55 -19.56
C HIS A 176 -10.98 13.55 -20.69
N TYR A 177 -9.95 13.79 -21.50
CA TYR A 177 -9.47 12.84 -22.50
C TYR A 177 -9.09 11.49 -21.87
N SER A 178 -8.31 11.50 -20.79
CA SER A 178 -7.88 10.27 -20.11
C SER A 178 -9.07 9.53 -19.47
N ARG A 179 -10.00 10.25 -18.83
CA ARG A 179 -11.26 9.67 -18.30
C ARG A 179 -12.09 9.02 -19.41
N PHE A 180 -12.21 9.68 -20.57
CA PHE A 180 -12.88 9.13 -21.74
C PHE A 180 -12.23 7.83 -22.21
N LYS A 181 -10.89 7.80 -22.34
CA LYS A 181 -10.13 6.61 -22.74
C LYS A 181 -10.23 5.45 -21.76
N THR A 182 -10.33 5.73 -20.45
CA THR A 182 -10.52 4.68 -19.42
C THR A 182 -11.96 4.18 -19.28
N GLY A 183 -12.93 4.70 -20.04
CA GLY A 183 -14.34 4.31 -19.91
C GLY A 183 -15.02 4.78 -18.62
N LYS A 184 -14.35 5.58 -17.77
CA LYS A 184 -14.90 6.12 -16.51
C LYS A 184 -15.98 7.19 -16.69
N PHE A 185 -16.40 7.48 -17.92
CA PHE A 185 -17.44 8.46 -18.23
C PHE A 185 -18.85 8.01 -17.83
N SER A 186 -19.11 6.69 -17.75
CA SER A 186 -20.41 6.12 -17.40
C SER A 186 -20.76 6.23 -15.90
N ASP A 187 -19.77 6.33 -15.01
CA ASP A 187 -20.00 6.38 -13.55
C ASP A 187 -20.46 7.77 -13.05
N PHE A 188 -20.14 8.85 -13.78
CA PHE A 188 -20.60 10.20 -13.45
C PHE A 188 -22.09 10.44 -13.71
N ARG A 189 -22.69 9.70 -14.65
CA ARG A 189 -24.13 9.80 -14.93
C ARG A 189 -24.96 9.12 -13.83
N ASN A 190 -24.48 8.00 -13.30
CA ASN A 190 -25.19 7.25 -12.26
C ASN A 190 -25.11 7.90 -10.87
N LYS A 191 -24.05 8.64 -10.55
CA LYS A 191 -23.94 9.35 -9.25
C LYS A 191 -24.79 10.61 -9.16
N LYS A 192 -25.20 11.23 -10.28
CA LYS A 192 -26.14 12.37 -10.26
C LYS A 192 -27.60 11.97 -10.04
N SER A 193 -27.96 10.71 -10.26
CA SER A 193 -29.33 10.21 -10.01
C SER A 193 -29.61 9.88 -8.54
N VAL A 194 -28.60 9.92 -7.66
CA VAL A 194 -28.74 9.63 -6.21
C VAL A 194 -28.86 10.91 -5.37
N ILE A 195 -28.65 12.09 -5.96
CA ILE A 195 -28.77 13.39 -5.27
C ILE A 195 -29.89 14.22 -5.92
N VAL A 196 -31.08 13.63 -6.00
CA VAL A 196 -32.35 14.38 -6.03
C VAL A 196 -33.31 13.63 -5.12
N LYS A 197 -33.27 13.98 -3.84
CA LYS A 197 -34.34 13.80 -2.88
C LYS A 197 -34.35 15.01 -1.97
#